data_AF-A0A4U6RLJ1-F1
#
_entry.id   AF-A0A4U6RLJ1-F1
#
_cell.length_a   1.000
_cell.length_b   1.000
_cell.length_c   1.000
_cell.angle_alpha   90.00
_cell.angle_beta   90.00
_cell.angle_gamma   90.00
#
_symmetry.space_group_name_H-M   'P 1'
#
loop_
_entity.id
_entity.type
_entity.pdbx_description
1 polymer ?
#
loop_
_entity_poly.entity_id
_entity_poly.type
_entity_poly.pdbx_seq_one_letter_code
_entity_poly.pdbx_strand_id
1 'polypeptide(L)'
;MTTIADLKKHFLKLCADEEADVQWCDVPSKALALSGELEFILTPHITSEVAYAVAMHELGHIKSRDQSTDQIGRERAAWDWARRNALMWTPHMAGYAAASLRWYEAQRRRSM
;
A
#
# COMPACT_ATOMS: atom_id res chain seq x y z
N MET A 1 -0.33 7.87 -21.99
CA MET A 1 0.69 7.09 -21.25
C MET A 1 0.75 7.65 -19.85
N THR A 2 0.59 6.83 -18.82
CA THR A 2 0.65 7.29 -17.42
C THR A 2 2.09 7.58 -17.03
N THR A 3 2.37 8.76 -16.48
CA THR A 3 3.70 9.16 -16.02
C THR A 3 3.85 9.00 -14.51
N ILE A 4 5.09 9.01 -14.01
CA ILE A 4 5.36 9.00 -12.56
C ILE A 4 4.72 10.21 -11.85
N ALA A 5 4.67 11.37 -12.52
CA ALA A 5 3.99 12.55 -11.98
C ALA A 5 2.48 12.32 -11.83
N ASP A 6 1.86 11.63 -12.79
CA ASP A 6 0.44 11.25 -12.71
C ASP A 6 0.17 10.30 -11.55
N LEU A 7 1.04 9.30 -11.35
CA LEU A 7 0.94 8.35 -10.23
C LEU A 7 1.05 9.05 -8.88
N LYS A 8 2.04 9.96 -8.74
CA LYS A 8 2.22 10.75 -7.53
C LYS A 8 1.02 11.66 -7.26
N LYS A 9 0.54 12.37 -8.28
CA LYS A 9 -0.62 13.26 -8.17
C LYS A 9 -1.88 12.49 -7.76
N HIS A 10 -2.08 11.31 -8.36
CA HIS A 10 -3.20 10.45 -8.05
C HIS A 10 -3.15 9.96 -6.60
N PHE A 11 -2.01 9.45 -6.14
CA PHE A 11 -1.84 9.03 -4.74
C PHE A 11 -2.10 10.17 -3.75
N LEU A 12 -1.48 11.33 -3.97
CA LEU A 12 -1.67 12.50 -3.11
C LEU A 12 -3.11 13.00 -3.07
N LYS A 13 -3.83 12.90 -4.19
CA LYS A 13 -5.26 13.22 -4.23
C LYS A 13 -6.06 12.28 -3.31
N LEU A 14 -5.81 10.97 -3.39
CA LEU A 14 -6.51 10.01 -2.55
C LEU A 14 -6.18 10.21 -1.06
N CYS A 15 -4.93 10.50 -0.70
CA CYS A 15 -4.57 10.81 0.68
C CYS A 15 -5.27 12.07 1.19
N ALA A 16 -5.36 13.12 0.36
CA ALA A 16 -6.06 14.35 0.73
C ALA A 16 -7.58 14.12 0.91
N ASP A 17 -8.18 13.30 0.04
CA ASP A 17 -9.61 12.94 0.14
C ASP A 17 -9.92 12.11 1.42
N GLU A 18 -8.90 11.49 2.02
CA GLU A 18 -8.99 10.72 3.29
C GLU A 18 -8.40 11.47 4.50
N GLU A 19 -8.00 12.74 4.33
CA GLU A 19 -7.35 13.54 5.37
C GLU A 19 -6.11 12.85 5.99
N ALA A 20 -5.41 12.04 5.19
CA ALA A 20 -4.22 11.30 5.62
C ALA A 20 -2.96 12.14 5.48
N ASP A 21 -2.20 12.26 6.57
CA ASP A 21 -0.87 12.88 6.57
C ASP A 21 0.16 11.94 5.92
N VAL A 22 0.90 12.46 4.95
CA VAL A 22 1.87 11.67 4.16
C VAL A 22 3.30 12.14 4.45
N GLN A 23 4.13 11.21 4.90
CA GLN A 23 5.58 11.36 4.97
C GLN A 23 6.29 10.40 4.02
N TRP A 24 7.49 10.80 3.60
CA TRP A 24 8.30 10.03 2.66
C TRP A 24 9.45 9.33 3.36
N CYS A 25 9.77 8.11 2.91
CA CYS A 25 10.97 7.38 3.32
C CYS A 25 11.84 6.96 2.13
N ASP A 26 13.07 6.52 2.40
CA ASP A 26 14.02 6.14 1.35
C ASP A 26 13.82 4.71 0.82
N VAL A 27 13.20 3.82 1.60
CA VAL A 27 13.12 2.39 1.26
C VAL A 27 11.72 1.79 1.52
N PRO A 28 11.19 0.93 0.62
CA PRO A 28 9.86 0.33 0.75
C PRO A 28 9.63 -0.50 2.01
N SER A 29 10.65 -1.16 2.53
CA SER A 29 10.51 -1.98 3.74
C SER A 29 10.26 -1.18 5.02
N LYS A 30 10.35 0.16 4.96
CA LYS A 30 9.98 1.07 6.05
C LYS A 30 8.62 1.72 5.84
N ALA A 31 7.91 1.37 4.77
CA ALA A 31 6.55 1.86 4.56
C ALA A 31 5.63 1.31 5.65
N LEU A 32 4.68 2.14 6.10
CA LEU A 32 3.63 1.76 7.04
C LEU A 32 2.48 2.76 6.98
N ALA A 33 1.30 2.30 7.33
CA ALA A 33 0.15 3.13 7.66
C ALA A 33 -0.25 2.95 9.14
N LEU A 34 -0.62 4.05 9.79
CA LEU A 34 -1.20 4.07 11.13
C LEU A 34 -2.58 4.72 11.06
N SER A 35 -3.58 4.05 11.63
CA SER A 35 -4.95 4.53 11.74
C SER A 35 -5.31 4.65 13.22
N GLY A 36 -5.93 5.77 13.62
CA GLY A 36 -6.22 6.14 15.01
C GLY A 36 -7.03 7.43 15.09
N GLU A 37 -6.63 8.38 15.94
CA GLU A 37 -7.23 9.73 15.94
C GLU A 37 -6.86 10.52 14.66
N LEU A 38 -5.76 10.15 14.00
CA LEU A 38 -5.30 10.69 12.72
C LEU A 38 -4.84 9.54 11.82
N GLU A 39 -5.01 9.72 10.51
CA GLU A 39 -4.53 8.79 9.49
C GLU A 39 -3.14 9.23 9.01
N PHE A 40 -2.16 8.32 9.12
CA PHE A 40 -0.77 8.61 8.78
C PHE A 40 -0.20 7.55 7.86
N ILE A 41 0.49 7.99 6.80
CA ILE A 41 1.20 7.11 5.86
C ILE A 41 2.66 7.54 5.76
N LEU A 42 3.55 6.58 6.03
CA LEU A 42 4.95 6.65 5.65
C LEU A 42 5.17 5.74 4.44
N THR A 43 5.62 6.29 3.31
CA THR A 43 5.82 5.51 2.08
C THR A 43 7.04 6.00 1.30
N PRO A 44 7.69 5.17 0.47
CA PRO A 44 8.72 5.64 -0.44
C PRO A 44 8.25 6.76 -1.35
N HIS A 45 9.19 7.60 -1.77
CA HIS A 45 8.93 8.48 -2.90
C HIS A 45 8.47 7.68 -4.12
N ILE A 46 7.36 8.11 -4.73
CA ILE A 46 6.82 7.50 -5.94
C ILE A 46 7.71 7.86 -7.12
N THR A 47 8.72 7.03 -7.37
CA THR A 47 9.69 7.15 -8.46
C THR A 47 9.54 6.02 -9.50
N SER A 48 8.71 5.02 -9.20
CA SER A 48 8.41 3.88 -10.07
C SER A 48 6.98 3.38 -9.85
N GLU A 49 6.51 2.53 -10.75
CA GLU A 49 5.22 1.84 -10.61
C GLU A 49 5.13 0.96 -9.35
N VAL A 50 6.25 0.37 -8.91
CA VAL A 50 6.30 -0.46 -7.70
C VAL A 50 6.23 0.40 -6.45
N ALA A 51 6.96 1.53 -6.41
CA ALA A 51 6.84 2.49 -5.32
C ALA A 51 5.41 3.03 -5.21
N TYR A 52 4.75 3.26 -6.36
CA TYR A 52 3.34 3.59 -6.40
C TYR A 52 2.45 2.47 -5.84
N ALA A 53 2.69 1.21 -6.20
CA ALA A 53 1.93 0.07 -5.67
C ALA A 53 2.04 -0.04 -4.15
N VAL A 54 3.24 0.17 -3.60
CA VAL A 54 3.49 0.18 -2.14
C VAL A 54 2.73 1.32 -1.47
N ALA A 55 2.82 2.55 -2.01
CA ALA A 55 2.06 3.68 -1.47
C ALA A 55 0.54 3.41 -1.45
N MET A 56 0.00 2.83 -2.53
CA MET A 56 -1.41 2.44 -2.59
C MET A 56 -1.77 1.33 -1.60
N HIS A 57 -0.85 0.41 -1.30
CA HIS A 57 -1.03 -0.63 -0.29
C HIS A 57 -1.12 -0.05 1.12
N GLU A 58 -0.25 0.91 1.46
CA GLU A 58 -0.34 1.61 2.75
C GLU A 58 -1.68 2.34 2.91
N LEU A 59 -2.13 3.05 1.87
CA LEU A 59 -3.47 3.64 1.90
C LEU A 59 -4.57 2.56 1.98
N GLY A 60 -4.35 1.41 1.34
CA GLY A 60 -5.22 0.24 1.47
C GLY A 60 -5.42 -0.21 2.91
N HIS A 61 -4.39 -0.18 3.75
CA HIS A 61 -4.51 -0.52 5.17
C HIS A 61 -5.51 0.36 5.90
N ILE A 62 -5.51 1.66 5.61
CA ILE A 62 -6.48 2.62 6.17
C ILE A 62 -7.89 2.29 5.66
N LYS A 63 -8.02 2.10 4.35
CA LYS A 63 -9.30 1.90 3.68
C LYS A 63 -9.94 0.53 3.91
N SER A 64 -9.18 -0.46 4.36
CA SER A 64 -9.66 -1.81 4.61
C SER A 64 -9.51 -2.27 6.07
N ARG A 65 -9.30 -1.34 7.01
CA ARG A 65 -8.97 -1.65 8.41
C ARG A 65 -9.95 -2.62 9.09
N ASP A 66 -11.23 -2.51 8.78
CA ASP A 66 -12.30 -3.28 9.43
C ASP A 66 -12.60 -4.62 8.71
N GLN A 67 -11.86 -4.98 7.66
CA GLN A 67 -12.15 -6.16 6.84
C GLN A 67 -11.57 -7.48 7.38
N SER A 68 -10.50 -7.42 8.19
CA SER A 68 -10.00 -8.60 8.91
C SER A 68 -9.22 -8.22 10.17
N THR A 69 -9.27 -9.11 11.17
CA THR A 69 -8.51 -9.01 12.41
C THR A 69 -7.19 -9.78 12.38
N ASP A 70 -6.99 -10.71 11.43
CA ASP A 70 -5.73 -11.45 11.28
C ASP A 70 -4.75 -10.72 10.34
N GLN A 71 -3.44 -10.83 10.61
CA GLN A 71 -2.42 -10.09 9.85
C GLN A 71 -2.50 -10.38 8.34
N ILE A 72 -2.60 -11.65 7.93
CA ILE A 72 -2.64 -11.99 6.50
C ILE A 72 -3.92 -11.47 5.85
N GLY A 73 -5.05 -11.55 6.54
CA GLY A 73 -6.29 -10.95 6.10
C GLY A 73 -6.17 -9.45 5.85
N ARG A 74 -5.54 -8.70 6.78
CA ARG A 74 -5.28 -7.26 6.61
C ARG A 74 -4.38 -6.96 5.41
N GLU A 75 -3.29 -7.71 5.25
CA GLU A 75 -2.38 -7.57 4.10
C GLU A 75 -3.13 -7.79 2.77
N ARG A 76 -3.92 -8.87 2.66
CA ARG A 76 -4.69 -9.15 1.44
C ARG A 76 -5.71 -8.05 1.16
N ALA A 77 -6.47 -7.63 2.16
CA ALA A 77 -7.49 -6.60 2.00
C ALA A 77 -6.87 -5.26 1.53
N ALA A 78 -5.70 -4.91 2.06
CA ALA A 78 -4.97 -3.72 1.63
C ALA A 78 -4.49 -3.81 0.19
N TRP A 79 -3.88 -4.93 -0.22
CA TRP A 79 -3.47 -5.15 -1.62
C TRP A 79 -4.65 -5.20 -2.60
N ASP A 80 -5.77 -5.80 -2.19
CA ASP A 80 -7.00 -5.85 -3.00
C ASP A 80 -7.64 -4.47 -3.15
N TRP A 81 -7.62 -3.64 -2.11
CA TRP A 81 -8.03 -2.25 -2.21
C TRP A 81 -7.09 -1.47 -3.15
N ALA A 82 -5.78 -1.60 -2.97
CA ALA A 82 -4.78 -0.93 -3.80
C ALA A 82 -4.96 -1.25 -5.28
N ARG A 83 -5.12 -2.53 -5.62
CA ARG A 83 -5.33 -2.99 -7.00
C ARG A 83 -6.59 -2.41 -7.64
N ARG A 84 -7.69 -2.31 -6.89
CA ARG A 84 -8.98 -1.80 -7.41
C ARG A 84 -8.98 -0.29 -7.65
N ASN A 85 -8.18 0.45 -6.89
CA ASN A 85 -8.17 1.91 -6.90
C ASN A 85 -6.93 2.50 -7.60
N ALA A 86 -5.98 1.68 -8.03
CA ALA A 86 -4.80 2.15 -8.71
C ALA A 86 -5.13 2.69 -10.11
N LEU A 87 -4.46 3.79 -10.51
CA LEU A 87 -4.60 4.37 -11.85
C LEU A 87 -4.14 3.40 -12.95
N MET A 88 -3.22 2.50 -12.62
CA MET A 88 -2.75 1.38 -13.42
C MET A 88 -2.33 0.24 -12.50
N TRP A 89 -2.40 -1.00 -12.98
CA TRP A 89 -1.92 -2.17 -12.25
C TRP A 89 -1.16 -3.10 -13.19
N THR A 90 0.16 -3.03 -13.18
CA THR A 90 0.99 -3.78 -14.13
C THR A 90 1.33 -5.17 -13.63
N PRO A 91 1.78 -6.08 -14.52
CA PRO A 91 2.28 -7.39 -14.11
C PRO A 91 3.41 -7.31 -13.08
N HIS A 92 4.26 -6.28 -13.14
CA HIS A 92 5.35 -6.10 -12.17
C HIS A 92 4.82 -5.73 -10.79
N MET A 93 3.85 -4.81 -10.71
CA MET A 93 3.15 -4.48 -9.46
C MET A 93 2.46 -5.72 -8.87
N ALA A 94 1.77 -6.50 -9.72
CA ALA A 94 1.11 -7.73 -9.29
C ALA A 94 2.12 -8.78 -8.77
N GLY A 95 3.27 -8.93 -9.43
CA GLY A 95 4.35 -9.80 -8.98
C GLY A 95 4.92 -9.39 -7.63
N TYR A 96 5.09 -8.08 -7.41
CA TYR A 96 5.57 -7.53 -6.14
C TYR A 96 4.57 -7.78 -5.00
N ALA A 97 3.28 -7.44 -5.20
CA ALA A 97 2.23 -7.69 -4.22
C ALA A 97 2.14 -9.17 -3.83
N ALA A 98 2.19 -10.06 -4.84
CA ALA A 98 2.18 -11.50 -4.60
C ALA A 98 3.42 -11.99 -3.84
N ALA A 99 4.60 -11.41 -4.10
CA ALA A 99 5.81 -11.72 -3.36
C ALA A 99 5.73 -11.27 -1.89
N SER A 100 5.19 -10.08 -1.64
CA SER A 100 4.93 -9.55 -0.28
C SER A 100 4.01 -10.49 0.52
N LEU A 101 2.87 -10.87 -0.05
CA LEU A 101 1.93 -11.79 0.60
C LEU A 101 2.55 -13.16 0.91
N ARG A 102 3.36 -13.71 0.00
CA ARG A 102 4.05 -15.00 0.23
C ARG A 102 5.01 -14.94 1.42
N TRP A 103 5.66 -13.79 1.65
CA TRP A 103 6.55 -13.60 2.79
C TRP A 103 5.78 -13.69 4.12
N TYR A 104 4.63 -13.01 4.22
CA TYR A 104 3.75 -13.10 5.39
C TYR A 104 3.18 -14.51 5.61
N GLU A 105 2.78 -15.19 4.53
CA GLU A 105 2.33 -16.58 4.59
C GLU A 105 3.43 -17.51 5.12
N ALA A 106 4.67 -17.32 4.69
CA ALA A 106 5.80 -18.10 5.15
C ALA A 106 6.15 -17.82 6.62
N GLN A 107 6.02 -16.57 7.08
CA GLN A 107 6.21 -16.23 8.48
C GLN A 107 5.15 -16.86 9.39
N ARG A 108 3.86 -16.78 9.01
CA ARG A 108 2.78 -17.40 9.79
C ARG A 108 2.99 -18.90 10.00
N ARG A 109 3.49 -19.62 8.97
CA ARG A 109 3.81 -21.05 9.07
C ARG A 109 4.96 -21.36 10.02
N ARG A 110 5.86 -20.41 10.30
CA ARG A 110 6.99 -20.58 11.23
C ARG A 110 6.62 -20.28 12.68
N SER A 111 5.50 -19.60 12.90
CA SER A 111 5.00 -19.21 14.22
C SER A 111 3.89 -20.12 14.75
N MET A 112 3.47 -21.12 13.96
CA MET A 112 2.60 -22.23 14.37
C MET A 112 3.46 -23.44 14.73
#